data_AF-A0A542UUA9-F1
#
_entry.id   AF-A0A542UUA9-F1
#
_cell.length_a   1.000
_cell.length_b   1.000
_cell.length_c   1.000
_cell.angle_alpha   90.00
_cell.angle_beta   90.00
_cell.angle_gamma   90.00
#
_symmetry.space_group_name_H-M   'P 1'
#
loop_
_entity.id
_entity.type
_entity.pdbx_description
1 polymer ?
#
loop_
_entity_poly.entity_id
_entity_poly.type
_entity_poly.pdbx_seq_one_letter_code
_entity_poly.pdbx_strand_id
1 'polypeptide(L)'
;MTSRLDASLSTLRLVTVLDRAGRPSLRPFVDGRDLLLGYANPKGLDPDALLPPLSTRLLPTREGATVVLGACACGETGCGSLSARVRREGGDVVWEPRRAPDETLDATYRFGLQHYLDAVDDATAARMAYPDADPVDDATGGPDAVPTGDAVAEGLGRRVARDVRHALRLHAQVDAAVLLFHVARIDWVSAWPWSSPDVRASVSTNGAQEVLTFVAQQDEDDDGFTRRVLSELDARRMPRSAWS
;
A
#
# COMPACT_ATOMS: atom_id res chain seq x y z
N MET A 1 -9.19 35.91 -2.10
CA MET A 1 -9.56 35.09 -3.28
C MET A 1 -8.37 34.20 -3.62
N THR A 2 -8.27 33.03 -2.97
CA THR A 2 -7.31 32.00 -3.34
C THR A 2 -7.88 31.26 -4.53
N SER A 3 -7.32 31.51 -5.71
CA SER A 3 -7.65 30.79 -6.92
C SER A 3 -7.46 29.29 -6.64
N ARG A 4 -8.54 28.51 -6.68
CA ARG A 4 -8.45 27.05 -6.87
C ARG A 4 -7.83 26.87 -8.25
N LEU A 5 -6.50 26.80 -8.31
CA LEU A 5 -5.87 26.09 -9.40
C LEU A 5 -6.42 24.68 -9.29
N ASP A 6 -7.22 24.25 -10.26
CA ASP A 6 -7.58 22.85 -10.42
C ASP A 6 -6.26 22.09 -10.48
N ALA A 7 -5.88 21.47 -9.36
CA ALA A 7 -4.69 20.65 -9.30
C ALA A 7 -4.97 19.44 -10.18
N SER A 8 -4.50 19.50 -11.42
CA SER A 8 -4.58 18.39 -12.35
C SER A 8 -3.99 17.15 -11.69
N LEU A 9 -4.70 16.03 -11.80
CA LEU A 9 -4.17 14.75 -11.35
C LEU A 9 -2.96 14.40 -12.22
N SER A 10 -1.85 14.12 -11.56
CA SER A 10 -0.66 13.55 -12.17
C SER A 10 -0.86 12.07 -12.44
N THR A 11 -0.07 11.57 -13.38
CA THR A 11 0.09 10.14 -13.68
C THR A 11 1.34 9.61 -13.01
N LEU A 12 1.24 8.43 -12.37
CA LEU A 12 2.38 7.74 -11.79
C LEU A 12 2.67 6.47 -12.59
N ARG A 13 3.95 6.22 -12.87
CA ARG A 13 4.45 4.92 -13.32
C ARG A 13 5.66 4.55 -12.51
N LEU A 14 5.68 3.34 -11.96
CA LEU A 14 6.81 2.79 -11.24
C LEU A 14 7.50 1.75 -12.13
N VAL A 15 8.79 1.93 -12.40
CA VAL A 15 9.53 1.05 -13.32
C VAL A 15 10.70 0.43 -12.59
N THR A 16 10.75 -0.91 -12.56
CA THR A 16 11.94 -1.64 -12.10
C THR A 16 12.96 -1.68 -13.23
N VAL A 17 14.17 -1.20 -12.96
CA VAL A 17 15.33 -1.30 -13.87
C VAL A 17 16.45 -2.07 -13.19
N LEU A 18 17.33 -2.70 -13.96
CA LEU A 18 18.55 -3.30 -13.41
C LEU A 18 19.69 -2.27 -13.45
N ASP A 19 20.43 -2.12 -12.35
CA ASP A 19 21.66 -1.34 -12.33
C ASP A 19 22.79 -2.08 -13.08
N ARG A 20 23.98 -1.45 -13.17
CA ARG A 20 25.13 -2.08 -13.85
C ARG A 20 25.59 -3.39 -13.20
N ALA A 21 25.27 -3.61 -11.93
CA ALA A 21 25.56 -4.83 -11.20
C ALA A 21 24.40 -5.84 -11.29
N GLY A 22 23.40 -5.59 -12.14
CA GLY A 22 22.23 -6.45 -12.29
C GLY A 22 21.23 -6.37 -11.13
N ARG A 23 21.38 -5.41 -10.21
CA ARG A 23 20.46 -5.28 -9.07
C ARG A 23 19.21 -4.49 -9.46
N PRO A 24 18.02 -4.95 -9.07
CA PRO A 24 16.79 -4.23 -9.36
C PRO A 24 16.73 -2.90 -8.58
N SER A 25 16.19 -1.89 -9.25
CA SER A 25 16.08 -0.52 -8.75
C SER A 25 14.78 0.08 -9.24
N LEU A 26 13.95 0.59 -8.31
CA LEU A 26 12.65 1.16 -8.62
C LEU A 26 12.79 2.64 -8.99
N ARG A 27 12.27 3.02 -10.16
CA ARG A 27 12.30 4.40 -10.68
C ARG A 27 10.89 4.96 -10.81
N PRO A 28 10.52 5.99 -10.02
CA PRO A 28 9.23 6.65 -10.17
C PRO A 28 9.25 7.67 -11.31
N PHE A 29 8.28 7.55 -12.21
CA PHE A 29 7.98 8.51 -13.26
C PHE A 29 6.67 9.21 -12.92
N VAL A 30 6.70 10.54 -12.85
CA VAL A 30 5.49 11.35 -12.68
C VAL A 30 5.29 12.20 -13.92
N ASP A 31 4.13 12.08 -14.56
CA ASP A 31 3.82 12.77 -15.82
C ASP A 31 4.88 12.55 -16.91
N GLY A 32 5.39 11.32 -16.97
CA GLY A 32 6.45 10.92 -17.89
C GLY A 32 7.87 11.38 -17.51
N ARG A 33 8.02 12.17 -16.44
CA ARG A 33 9.32 12.62 -15.93
C ARG A 33 9.87 11.65 -14.90
N ASP A 34 11.07 11.15 -15.15
CA ASP A 34 11.85 10.37 -14.19
C ASP A 34 12.31 11.25 -13.03
N LEU A 35 11.81 10.98 -11.82
CA LEU A 35 12.12 11.80 -10.65
C LEU A 35 13.56 11.62 -10.15
N LEU A 36 14.25 10.55 -10.56
CA LEU A 36 15.65 10.30 -10.20
C LEU A 36 16.62 10.83 -11.26
N LEU A 37 16.12 11.33 -12.39
CA LEU A 37 16.96 11.95 -13.40
C LEU A 37 17.51 13.29 -12.87
N GLY A 38 18.84 13.41 -12.86
CA GLY A 38 19.54 14.59 -12.34
C GLY A 38 19.70 14.61 -10.82
N TYR A 39 19.17 13.62 -10.12
CA TYR A 39 19.39 13.43 -8.69
C TYR A 39 20.81 12.88 -8.44
N ALA A 40 21.44 13.28 -7.33
CA ALA A 40 22.85 13.01 -7.05
C ALA A 40 23.18 11.50 -7.05
N ASN A 41 22.22 10.68 -6.60
CA ASN A 41 22.27 9.23 -6.79
C ASN A 41 21.11 8.81 -7.69
N PRO A 42 21.34 8.63 -9.00
CA PRO A 42 20.27 8.25 -9.91
C PRO A 42 19.78 6.81 -9.69
N LYS A 43 20.41 6.05 -8.79
CA LYS A 43 19.94 4.72 -8.39
C LYS A 43 18.70 4.90 -7.51
N GLY A 44 17.59 4.33 -7.95
CA GLY A 44 16.42 4.14 -7.11
C GLY A 44 16.69 3.12 -6.01
N LEU A 45 15.74 3.00 -5.09
CA LEU A 45 15.82 1.96 -4.06
C LEU A 45 15.50 0.58 -4.63
N ASP A 46 15.92 -0.44 -3.88
CA ASP A 46 15.46 -1.81 -4.08
C ASP A 46 13.91 -1.85 -4.08
N PRO A 47 13.27 -2.39 -5.12
CA PRO A 47 11.82 -2.56 -5.14
C PRO A 47 11.27 -3.28 -3.90
N ASP A 48 12.00 -4.24 -3.33
CA ASP A 48 11.55 -5.02 -2.17
C ASP A 48 11.44 -4.17 -0.91
N ALA A 49 12.18 -3.06 -0.84
CA ALA A 49 12.09 -2.10 0.25
C ALA A 49 10.84 -1.20 0.16
N LEU A 50 10.17 -1.13 -0.99
CA LEU A 50 9.10 -0.18 -1.28
C LEU A 50 7.76 -0.83 -1.65
N LEU A 51 7.80 -1.95 -2.36
CA LEU A 51 6.65 -2.59 -2.96
C LEU A 51 6.16 -3.81 -2.15
N PRO A 52 4.85 -4.10 -2.20
CA PRO A 52 4.33 -5.38 -1.74
C PRO A 52 4.95 -6.55 -2.51
N PRO A 53 5.02 -7.76 -1.90
CA PRO A 53 4.56 -8.07 -0.55
C PRO A 53 5.61 -7.81 0.55
N LEU A 54 6.84 -7.48 0.19
CA LEU A 54 7.92 -7.35 1.17
C LEU A 54 7.88 -6.03 1.94
N SER A 55 7.25 -5.01 1.35
CA SER A 55 7.05 -3.70 1.97
C SER A 55 5.65 -3.16 1.70
N THR A 56 5.17 -2.32 2.61
CA THR A 56 3.91 -1.58 2.46
C THR A 56 4.13 -0.08 2.39
N ARG A 57 5.39 0.37 2.28
CA ARG A 57 5.74 1.79 2.41
C ARG A 57 5.06 2.67 1.36
N LEU A 58 4.90 2.19 0.14
CA LEU A 58 4.18 2.93 -0.91
C LEU A 58 2.66 2.84 -0.82
N LEU A 59 2.09 2.01 0.05
CA LEU A 59 0.63 1.93 0.20
C LEU A 59 0.11 3.18 0.94
N PRO A 60 -0.84 3.93 0.34
CA PRO A 60 -1.25 5.21 0.87
C PRO A 60 -2.18 5.05 2.07
N THR A 61 -1.78 5.57 3.23
CA THR A 61 -2.62 5.61 4.44
C THR A 61 -3.16 7.03 4.70
N ARG A 62 -4.20 7.15 5.52
CA ARG A 62 -4.77 8.48 5.88
C ARG A 62 -3.79 9.36 6.68
N GLU A 63 -3.03 8.75 7.58
CA GLU A 63 -2.03 9.45 8.41
C GLU A 63 -0.81 9.86 7.58
N GLY A 64 -0.55 9.11 6.52
CA GLY A 64 0.58 9.26 5.65
C GLY A 64 1.88 8.69 6.23
N ALA A 65 2.74 8.21 5.37
CA ALA A 65 4.06 7.72 5.74
C ALA A 65 5.15 8.50 4.98
N THR A 66 6.29 8.71 5.60
CA THR A 66 7.47 9.21 4.87
C THR A 66 8.10 8.02 4.14
N VAL A 67 8.24 8.13 2.83
CA VAL A 67 8.80 7.12 1.96
C VAL A 67 10.04 7.70 1.31
N VAL A 68 11.16 7.01 1.45
CA VAL A 68 12.37 7.33 0.69
C VAL A 68 12.21 6.73 -0.70
N LEU A 69 12.35 7.53 -1.75
CA LEU A 69 12.21 7.13 -3.16
C LEU A 69 13.59 6.95 -3.82
N GLY A 70 14.61 7.66 -3.32
CA GLY A 70 15.99 7.56 -3.77
C GLY A 70 16.98 7.66 -2.61
N ALA A 71 18.05 6.87 -2.65
CA ALA A 71 19.12 6.92 -1.65
C ALA A 71 19.97 8.19 -1.82
N CYS A 72 20.67 8.61 -0.77
CA CYS A 72 21.63 9.71 -0.83
C CYS A 72 22.78 9.39 -1.81
N ALA A 73 23.57 10.40 -2.19
CA ALA A 73 24.81 10.26 -2.96
C ALA A 73 25.81 9.25 -2.34
N CYS A 74 25.82 9.10 -1.01
CA CYS A 74 26.63 8.10 -0.32
C CYS A 74 26.11 6.66 -0.44
N GLY A 75 24.93 6.44 -1.04
CA GLY A 75 24.30 5.13 -1.20
C GLY A 75 23.37 4.73 -0.05
N GLU A 76 23.35 5.49 1.04
CA GLU A 76 22.50 5.21 2.20
C GLU A 76 21.23 6.06 2.22
N THR A 77 20.19 5.59 2.92
CA THR A 77 19.01 6.42 3.20
C THR A 77 19.34 7.43 4.30
N GLY A 78 19.17 8.73 4.06
CA GLY A 78 19.55 9.74 5.05
C GLY A 78 19.41 11.19 4.58
N CYS A 79 20.37 12.04 5.00
CA CYS A 79 20.31 13.50 4.89
C CYS A 79 20.15 14.06 3.46
N GLY A 80 20.58 13.31 2.45
CA GLY A 80 20.42 13.70 1.05
C GLY A 80 19.28 12.99 0.32
N SER A 81 18.59 12.03 0.95
CA SER A 81 17.62 11.15 0.28
C SER A 81 16.41 11.88 -0.28
N LEU A 82 16.02 11.52 -1.51
CA LEU A 82 14.75 11.91 -2.10
C LEU A 82 13.64 11.21 -1.33
N SER A 83 12.79 11.95 -0.63
CA SER A 83 11.71 11.36 0.17
C SER A 83 10.43 12.18 0.07
N ALA A 84 9.30 11.50 0.08
CA ALA A 84 7.99 12.14 0.05
C ALA A 84 7.14 11.63 1.21
N ARG A 85 6.29 12.49 1.77
CA ARG A 85 5.18 12.02 2.59
C ARG A 85 4.05 11.57 1.67
N VAL A 86 3.79 10.27 1.65
CA VAL A 86 2.74 9.63 0.87
C VAL A 86 1.51 9.46 1.74
N ARG A 87 0.37 10.04 1.36
CA ARG A 87 -0.88 9.95 2.13
C ARG A 87 -2.11 9.90 1.24
N ARG A 88 -3.19 9.32 1.75
CA ARG A 88 -4.49 9.26 1.07
C ARG A 88 -5.37 10.43 1.50
N GLU A 89 -5.93 11.15 0.52
CA GLU A 89 -6.97 12.16 0.69
C GLU A 89 -8.22 11.76 -0.09
N GLY A 90 -9.16 11.07 0.56
CA GLY A 90 -10.39 10.63 -0.12
C GLY A 90 -10.09 9.67 -1.28
N GLY A 91 -10.38 10.13 -2.49
CA GLY A 91 -10.13 9.42 -3.75
C GLY A 91 -8.73 9.63 -4.34
N ASP A 92 -7.87 10.43 -3.69
CA ASP A 92 -6.56 10.80 -4.20
C ASP A 92 -5.43 10.31 -3.28
N VAL A 93 -4.23 10.18 -3.86
CA VAL A 93 -2.96 9.97 -3.18
C VAL A 93 -2.11 11.21 -3.38
N VAL A 94 -1.59 11.75 -2.28
CA VAL A 94 -0.77 12.95 -2.27
C VAL A 94 0.66 12.58 -1.90
N TRP A 95 1.62 13.01 -2.73
CA TRP A 95 3.04 12.98 -2.42
C TRP A 95 3.49 14.40 -2.10
N GLU A 96 3.85 14.64 -0.83
CA GLU A 96 4.38 15.93 -0.38
C GLU A 96 5.89 15.85 -0.22
N PRO A 97 6.67 16.73 -0.88
CA PRO A 97 8.13 16.74 -0.75
C PRO A 97 8.58 16.99 0.68
N ARG A 98 9.67 16.34 1.08
CA ARG A 98 10.32 16.54 2.36
C ARG A 98 11.57 17.37 2.13
N ARG A 99 11.39 18.69 2.12
CA ARG A 99 12.41 19.71 1.84
C ARG A 99 13.82 19.26 2.24
N ALA A 100 14.56 18.76 1.26
CA ALA A 100 16.00 18.56 1.33
C ALA A 100 16.70 19.52 0.35
N PRO A 101 17.95 19.95 0.62
CA PRO A 101 18.66 20.91 -0.23
C PRO A 101 18.82 20.47 -1.70
N ASP A 102 18.85 19.16 -1.95
CA ASP A 102 19.11 18.54 -3.26
C ASP A 102 17.91 17.73 -3.77
N GLU A 103 16.69 18.12 -3.39
CA GLU A 103 15.46 17.37 -3.70
C GLU A 103 14.98 17.65 -5.13
N THR A 104 14.82 16.61 -5.95
CA THR A 104 14.21 16.72 -7.29
C THR A 104 12.69 16.76 -7.26
N LEU A 105 12.07 16.42 -6.12
CA LEU A 105 10.64 16.56 -5.87
C LEU A 105 10.36 18.04 -5.50
N ASP A 106 10.05 18.86 -6.51
CA ASP A 106 9.89 20.30 -6.35
C ASP A 106 8.43 20.73 -6.09
N ALA A 107 7.48 19.80 -6.23
CA ALA A 107 6.06 20.05 -6.08
C ALA A 107 5.35 18.93 -5.31
N THR A 108 4.17 19.27 -4.79
CA THR A 108 3.22 18.27 -4.31
C THR A 108 2.54 17.63 -5.50
N TYR A 109 2.59 16.31 -5.60
CA TYR A 109 1.88 15.55 -6.63
C TYR A 109 0.61 14.94 -6.08
N ARG A 110 -0.41 14.85 -6.94
CA ARG A 110 -1.71 14.24 -6.62
C ARG A 110 -2.05 13.21 -7.69
N PHE A 111 -2.41 12.02 -7.27
CA PHE A 111 -2.75 10.90 -8.15
C PHE A 111 -4.15 10.41 -7.80
N GLY A 112 -4.94 10.02 -8.80
CA GLY A 112 -6.16 9.26 -8.52
C GLY A 112 -5.80 7.92 -7.85
N LEU A 113 -6.51 7.56 -6.78
CA LEU A 113 -6.17 6.40 -5.96
C LEU A 113 -6.10 5.10 -6.77
N GLN A 114 -7.05 4.88 -7.69
CA GLN A 114 -7.06 3.68 -8.51
C GLN A 114 -5.81 3.59 -9.39
N HIS A 115 -5.53 4.63 -10.18
CA HIS A 115 -4.33 4.67 -11.03
C HIS A 115 -3.02 4.56 -10.23
N TYR A 116 -2.99 5.11 -9.01
CA TYR A 116 -1.85 4.96 -8.13
C TYR A 116 -1.64 3.51 -7.71
N LEU A 117 -2.71 2.81 -7.30
CA LEU A 117 -2.63 1.42 -6.90
C LEU A 117 -2.31 0.51 -8.08
N ASP A 118 -2.88 0.77 -9.25
CA ASP A 118 -2.54 0.05 -10.49
C ASP A 118 -1.03 0.16 -10.78
N ALA A 119 -0.43 1.36 -10.65
CA ALA A 119 1.00 1.55 -10.85
C ALA A 119 1.88 0.82 -9.82
N VAL A 120 1.41 0.65 -8.58
CA VAL A 120 2.09 -0.16 -7.55
C VAL A 120 1.98 -1.64 -7.89
N ASP A 121 0.80 -2.11 -8.25
CA ASP A 121 0.54 -3.51 -8.58
C ASP A 121 1.31 -3.95 -9.83
N ASP A 122 1.35 -3.11 -10.87
CA ASP A 122 2.14 -3.32 -12.09
C ASP A 122 3.64 -3.45 -11.77
N ALA A 123 4.17 -2.58 -10.92
CA ALA A 123 5.58 -2.63 -10.53
C ALA A 123 5.92 -3.85 -9.66
N THR A 124 5.01 -4.24 -8.76
CA THR A 124 5.13 -5.48 -7.99
C THR A 124 5.16 -6.69 -8.92
N ALA A 125 4.24 -6.76 -9.88
CA ALA A 125 4.20 -7.84 -10.86
C ALA A 125 5.48 -7.89 -11.71
N ALA A 126 5.97 -6.72 -12.16
CA ALA A 126 7.22 -6.61 -12.90
C ALA A 126 8.41 -7.09 -12.06
N ARG A 127 8.51 -6.72 -10.78
CA ARG A 127 9.57 -7.20 -9.87
C ARG A 127 9.54 -8.71 -9.73
N MET A 128 8.36 -9.32 -9.57
CA MET A 128 8.22 -10.78 -9.46
C MET A 128 8.60 -11.53 -10.74
N ALA A 129 8.50 -10.88 -11.91
CA ALA A 129 8.92 -11.44 -13.19
C ALA A 129 10.45 -11.47 -13.38
N TYR A 130 11.20 -10.71 -12.57
CA TYR A 130 12.64 -10.87 -12.43
C TYR A 130 12.91 -11.85 -11.28
N PRO A 131 13.08 -13.16 -11.57
CA PRO A 131 13.56 -14.09 -10.55
C PRO A 131 14.88 -13.52 -10.02
N ASP A 132 15.11 -13.65 -8.72
CA ASP A 132 16.33 -13.16 -8.09
C ASP A 132 17.51 -13.61 -8.94
N ALA A 133 18.12 -12.65 -9.64
CA ALA A 133 19.36 -12.92 -10.34
C ALA A 133 20.28 -13.36 -9.20
N ASP A 134 20.69 -14.64 -9.24
CA ASP A 134 21.61 -15.19 -8.26
C ASP A 134 22.65 -14.11 -7.99
N PRO A 135 22.78 -13.65 -6.73
CA PRO A 135 23.70 -12.57 -6.43
C PRO A 135 25.02 -12.99 -7.05
N VAL A 136 25.43 -12.27 -8.09
CA VAL A 136 26.70 -12.56 -8.77
C VAL A 136 27.70 -12.42 -7.66
N ASP A 137 28.27 -13.55 -7.26
CA ASP A 137 29.05 -13.71 -6.05
C ASP A 137 30.36 -12.94 -6.26
N ASP A 138 30.28 -11.62 -6.10
CA ASP A 138 31.38 -10.66 -6.24
C ASP A 138 32.23 -10.72 -4.97
N ALA A 139 32.54 -11.93 -4.50
CA ALA A 139 33.54 -12.20 -3.49
C ALA A 139 33.94 -13.69 -3.48
N THR A 140 35.23 -13.92 -3.73
CA THR A 140 36.03 -15.06 -3.25
C THR A 140 35.87 -16.43 -3.93
N GLY A 141 36.60 -16.58 -5.05
CA GLY A 141 37.24 -17.86 -5.34
C GLY A 141 38.23 -18.23 -4.23
N GLY A 142 37.81 -19.12 -3.34
CA GLY A 142 38.65 -19.92 -2.46
C GLY A 142 38.23 -21.39 -2.59
N PRO A 143 39.11 -22.32 -3.03
CA PRO A 143 38.76 -23.73 -3.15
C PRO A 143 38.80 -24.36 -1.76
N ASP A 144 37.64 -24.58 -1.14
CA ASP A 144 37.39 -25.63 -0.11
C ASP A 144 36.13 -25.33 0.73
N ALA A 145 34.98 -25.19 0.07
CA ALA A 145 33.70 -25.21 0.77
C ALA A 145 32.74 -26.20 0.11
N VAL A 146 32.60 -27.37 0.75
CA VAL A 146 31.55 -28.36 0.43
C VAL A 146 30.23 -27.86 1.04
N PRO A 147 29.16 -27.66 0.26
CA PRO A 147 27.89 -27.24 0.82
C PRO A 147 27.17 -28.44 1.44
N THR A 148 26.76 -28.29 2.70
CA THR A 148 25.94 -29.27 3.42
C THR A 148 24.51 -28.76 3.51
N GLY A 149 23.57 -29.57 3.00
CA GLY A 149 22.29 -29.90 3.62
C GLY A 149 21.24 -28.80 3.87
N ASP A 150 20.09 -28.98 3.20
CA ASP A 150 18.75 -28.87 3.79
C ASP A 150 18.38 -27.58 4.54
N ALA A 151 18.00 -26.57 3.76
CA ALA A 151 17.11 -25.49 4.22
C ALA A 151 16.12 -25.11 3.10
N VAL A 152 15.28 -26.06 2.69
CA VAL A 152 14.09 -25.76 1.85
C VAL A 152 12.86 -26.08 2.69
N ALA A 153 12.65 -25.27 3.72
CA ALA A 153 11.40 -25.24 4.48
C ALA A 153 10.92 -23.79 4.60
N GLU A 154 9.72 -23.56 4.08
CA GLU A 154 8.74 -22.63 4.66
C GLU A 154 9.13 -21.14 4.71
N GLY A 155 9.34 -20.52 3.53
CA GLY A 155 9.52 -19.07 3.40
C GLY A 155 8.52 -18.34 2.48
N LEU A 156 7.60 -19.06 1.85
CA LEU A 156 6.69 -18.51 0.82
C LEU A 156 5.25 -18.49 1.34
N GLY A 157 4.81 -17.36 1.91
CA GLY A 157 3.37 -17.23 2.18
C GLY A 157 2.85 -16.12 3.08
N ARG A 158 3.67 -15.22 3.65
CA ARG A 158 3.11 -14.05 4.34
C ARG A 158 2.90 -12.91 3.36
N ARG A 159 1.72 -12.89 2.73
CA ARG A 159 1.30 -11.86 1.76
C ARG A 159 0.51 -10.75 2.47
N VAL A 160 0.74 -9.53 2.01
CA VAL A 160 0.28 -8.26 2.59
C VAL A 160 -1.24 -8.13 2.55
N ALA A 161 -1.85 -8.00 3.73
CA ALA A 161 -3.17 -7.42 3.89
C ALA A 161 -3.16 -5.94 3.48
N ARG A 162 -4.09 -5.48 2.63
CA ARG A 162 -4.28 -4.03 2.48
C ARG A 162 -5.04 -3.53 3.72
N ASP A 163 -4.37 -2.79 4.60
CA ASP A 163 -5.01 -2.18 5.76
C ASP A 163 -5.92 -1.01 5.33
N VAL A 164 -7.13 -1.32 4.82
CA VAL A 164 -8.15 -0.33 4.45
C VAL A 164 -9.10 -0.13 5.63
N ARG A 165 -8.69 0.67 6.60
CA ARG A 165 -9.51 0.96 7.79
C ARG A 165 -10.70 1.86 7.43
N HIS A 166 -11.87 1.27 7.24
CA HIS A 166 -13.14 2.01 7.32
C HIS A 166 -13.66 1.96 8.75
N ALA A 167 -13.67 3.11 9.42
CA ALA A 167 -14.36 3.29 10.69
C ALA A 167 -15.76 3.84 10.40
N LEU A 168 -16.77 2.98 10.51
CA LEU A 168 -18.16 3.41 10.47
C LEU A 168 -18.60 3.77 11.87
N ARG A 169 -18.93 5.04 12.09
CA ARG A 169 -19.63 5.52 13.27
C ARG A 169 -21.10 5.58 12.92
N LEU A 170 -21.86 4.65 13.47
CA LEU A 170 -23.29 4.57 13.22
C LEU A 170 -24.01 4.86 14.54
N HIS A 171 -24.79 5.93 14.55
CA HIS A 171 -25.57 6.35 15.70
C HIS A 171 -26.96 5.73 15.61
N ALA A 172 -27.34 4.91 16.60
CA ALA A 172 -28.74 4.54 16.80
C ALA A 172 -29.34 5.53 17.80
N GLN A 173 -30.36 6.27 17.38
CA GLN A 173 -31.11 7.18 18.23
C GLN A 173 -32.46 6.53 18.52
N VAL A 174 -32.72 6.20 19.79
CA VAL A 174 -34.02 5.74 20.27
C VAL A 174 -34.44 6.72 21.35
N ASP A 175 -35.61 7.36 21.17
CA ASP A 175 -36.23 8.27 22.15
C ASP A 175 -35.28 9.31 22.77
N ALA A 176 -34.58 10.06 21.90
CA ALA A 176 -33.68 11.17 22.25
C ALA A 176 -32.43 10.81 23.09
N ALA A 177 -32.19 9.53 23.41
CA ALA A 177 -30.94 9.07 24.03
C ALA A 177 -30.08 8.31 22.99
N VAL A 178 -28.82 8.72 22.81
CA VAL A 178 -27.82 7.95 22.05
C VAL A 178 -27.38 6.78 22.93
N LEU A 179 -28.02 5.61 22.76
CA LEU A 179 -27.82 4.48 23.66
C LEU A 179 -26.69 3.51 23.25
N LEU A 180 -26.23 3.53 21.99
CA LEU A 180 -25.14 2.65 21.56
C LEU A 180 -24.19 3.30 20.54
N PHE A 181 -22.89 3.20 20.83
CA PHE A 181 -21.81 3.44 19.88
C PHE A 181 -21.33 2.11 19.33
N HIS A 182 -21.44 1.94 18.02
CA HIS A 182 -20.86 0.81 17.31
C HIS A 182 -19.72 1.31 16.44
N VAL A 183 -18.55 0.69 16.59
CA VAL A 183 -17.42 0.91 15.69
C VAL A 183 -17.22 -0.39 14.92
N ALA A 184 -17.55 -0.39 13.64
CA ALA A 184 -17.12 -1.44 12.73
C ALA A 184 -15.77 -1.06 12.15
N ARG A 185 -14.80 -1.98 12.23
CA ARG A 185 -13.52 -1.94 11.53
C ARG A 185 -13.57 -3.00 10.44
N ILE A 186 -13.45 -2.57 9.20
CA ILE A 186 -13.29 -3.51 8.08
C ILE A 186 -11.79 -3.61 7.82
N ASP A 187 -11.22 -4.80 7.98
CA ASP A 187 -9.84 -5.09 7.68
C ASP A 187 -9.83 -5.86 6.35
N TRP A 188 -9.44 -5.19 5.26
CA TRP A 188 -9.44 -5.81 3.94
C TRP A 188 -8.20 -6.70 3.77
N VAL A 189 -8.37 -7.95 3.35
CA VAL A 189 -7.23 -8.85 3.13
C VAL A 189 -7.43 -9.55 1.79
N SER A 190 -7.00 -8.94 0.68
CA SER A 190 -6.84 -9.70 -0.55
C SER A 190 -5.58 -10.54 -0.48
N ALA A 191 -5.73 -11.85 -0.37
CA ALA A 191 -4.66 -12.77 -0.68
C ALA A 191 -4.77 -13.17 -2.16
N TRP A 192 -3.69 -13.00 -2.91
CA TRP A 192 -3.57 -13.54 -4.26
C TRP A 192 -3.58 -15.09 -4.22
N PRO A 193 -4.18 -15.80 -5.20
CA PRO A 193 -4.80 -15.30 -6.42
C PRO A 193 -6.19 -14.71 -6.20
N TRP A 194 -6.52 -13.69 -7.00
CA TRP A 194 -7.74 -12.86 -6.94
C TRP A 194 -9.07 -13.59 -7.17
N SER A 195 -9.14 -14.91 -7.02
CA SER A 195 -10.37 -15.65 -7.30
C SER A 195 -11.46 -15.45 -6.26
N SER A 196 -11.16 -14.93 -5.06
CA SER A 196 -12.15 -14.43 -4.06
C SER A 196 -11.41 -13.86 -2.84
N PRO A 197 -11.35 -12.53 -2.61
CA PRO A 197 -10.81 -12.01 -1.35
C PRO A 197 -11.71 -12.40 -0.17
N ASP A 198 -11.14 -13.08 0.82
CA ASP A 198 -11.73 -13.22 2.16
C ASP A 198 -11.54 -11.90 2.91
N VAL A 199 -12.62 -11.14 3.10
CA VAL A 199 -12.60 -9.91 3.89
C VAL A 199 -13.06 -10.19 5.30
N ARG A 200 -12.29 -9.79 6.30
CA ARG A 200 -12.70 -9.91 7.71
C ARG A 200 -13.08 -8.53 8.21
N ALA A 201 -14.34 -8.33 8.60
CA ALA A 201 -14.73 -7.14 9.33
C ALA A 201 -14.88 -7.49 10.82
N SER A 202 -14.17 -6.76 11.67
CA SER A 202 -14.33 -6.86 13.11
C SER A 202 -15.28 -5.76 13.58
N VAL A 203 -16.39 -6.15 14.21
CA VAL A 203 -17.41 -5.23 14.73
C VAL A 203 -17.33 -5.25 16.25
N SER A 204 -17.14 -4.09 16.86
CA SER A 204 -17.20 -3.96 18.32
C SER A 204 -18.47 -3.22 18.75
N THR A 205 -19.17 -3.81 19.71
CA THR A 205 -20.41 -3.27 20.29
C THR A 205 -20.32 -3.37 21.81
N ASN A 206 -20.41 -2.24 22.52
CA ASN A 206 -20.44 -2.19 24.00
C ASN A 206 -19.38 -3.06 24.72
N GLY A 207 -18.15 -3.12 24.21
CA GLY A 207 -17.05 -3.89 24.81
C GLY A 207 -16.99 -5.37 24.41
N ALA A 208 -18.00 -5.89 23.70
CA ALA A 208 -17.91 -7.17 23.00
C ALA A 208 -17.34 -6.96 21.59
N GLN A 209 -16.41 -7.81 21.17
CA GLN A 209 -15.87 -7.83 19.82
C GLN A 209 -16.38 -9.10 19.12
N GLU A 210 -17.10 -8.92 18.01
CA GLU A 210 -17.49 -9.99 17.11
C GLU A 210 -16.68 -9.84 15.81
N VAL A 211 -16.06 -10.93 15.36
CA VAL A 211 -15.35 -10.95 14.08
C VAL A 211 -16.26 -11.60 13.05
N LEU A 212 -16.65 -10.84 12.04
CA LEU A 212 -17.48 -11.28 10.93
C LEU A 212 -16.60 -11.45 9.69
N THR A 213 -16.66 -12.63 9.08
CA THR A 213 -15.96 -12.90 7.82
C THR A 213 -16.95 -12.78 6.68
N PHE A 214 -16.61 -11.98 5.69
CA PHE A 214 -17.36 -11.75 4.46
C PHE A 214 -16.49 -12.20 3.29
N VAL A 215 -17.01 -13.08 2.45
CA VAL A 215 -16.33 -13.52 1.24
C VAL A 215 -16.92 -12.74 0.08
N ALA A 216 -16.09 -12.09 -0.74
CA ALA A 216 -16.56 -11.43 -1.95
C ALA A 216 -17.11 -12.48 -2.94
N GLN A 217 -18.22 -12.18 -3.60
CA GLN A 217 -18.76 -13.09 -4.62
C GLN A 217 -17.95 -12.94 -5.92
N GLN A 218 -17.97 -13.98 -6.76
CA GLN A 218 -17.10 -14.12 -7.94
C GLN A 218 -17.23 -12.98 -8.97
N ASP A 219 -18.36 -12.25 -8.97
CA ASP A 219 -18.66 -11.15 -9.89
C ASP A 219 -19.04 -9.84 -9.17
N GLU A 220 -18.73 -9.74 -7.87
CA GLU A 220 -19.10 -8.58 -7.06
C GLU A 220 -17.99 -7.52 -7.12
N ASP A 221 -18.32 -6.32 -7.60
CA ASP A 221 -17.41 -5.18 -7.56
C ASP A 221 -17.22 -4.64 -6.13
N ASP A 222 -16.15 -3.86 -5.90
CA ASP A 222 -15.79 -3.35 -4.57
C ASP A 222 -16.94 -2.55 -3.90
N ASP A 223 -17.69 -1.79 -4.70
CA ASP A 223 -18.82 -0.98 -4.24
C ASP A 223 -20.05 -1.83 -3.89
N GLY A 224 -20.29 -2.89 -4.64
CA GLY A 224 -21.31 -3.92 -4.40
C GLY A 224 -21.00 -4.68 -3.13
N PHE A 225 -19.76 -5.14 -2.99
CA PHE A 225 -19.27 -5.83 -1.80
C PHE A 225 -19.39 -4.95 -0.56
N THR A 226 -18.95 -3.69 -0.66
CA THR A 226 -19.08 -2.72 0.44
C THR A 226 -20.54 -2.49 0.81
N ARG A 227 -21.43 -2.28 -0.16
CA ARG A 227 -22.87 -2.13 0.11
C ARG A 227 -23.47 -3.37 0.76
N ARG A 228 -23.08 -4.57 0.34
CA ARG A 228 -23.57 -5.81 0.92
C ARG A 228 -23.10 -5.97 2.37
N VAL A 229 -21.81 -5.80 2.64
CA VAL A 229 -21.26 -5.83 4.01
C VAL A 229 -22.00 -4.82 4.88
N LEU A 230 -22.17 -3.58 4.41
CA LEU A 230 -22.92 -2.56 5.15
C LEU A 230 -24.38 -2.95 5.40
N SER A 231 -25.07 -3.51 4.40
CA SER A 231 -26.44 -3.98 4.52
C SER A 231 -26.57 -5.16 5.49
N GLU A 232 -25.63 -6.10 5.48
CA GLU A 232 -25.60 -7.23 6.41
C GLU A 232 -25.34 -6.77 7.85
N LEU A 233 -24.43 -5.81 8.02
CA LEU A 233 -24.16 -5.18 9.32
C LEU A 233 -25.38 -4.41 9.84
N ASP A 234 -26.13 -3.74 8.97
CA ASP A 234 -27.35 -3.01 9.33
C ASP A 234 -28.50 -3.96 9.68
N ALA A 235 -28.69 -5.04 8.91
CA ALA A 235 -29.72 -6.05 9.17
C ALA A 235 -29.54 -6.75 10.53
N ARG A 236 -28.29 -6.99 10.95
CA ARG A 236 -27.98 -7.59 12.27
C ARG A 236 -28.27 -6.65 13.45
N ARG A 237 -28.43 -5.35 13.22
CA ARG A 237 -28.74 -4.36 14.28
C ARG A 237 -30.18 -4.37 14.76
N MET A 238 -31.10 -5.05 14.07
CA MET A 238 -32.48 -5.14 14.54
C MET A 238 -32.73 -6.44 15.31
N PRO A 239 -32.75 -6.43 16.66
CA PRO A 239 -33.57 -7.38 17.37
C PRO A 239 -35.03 -7.03 17.09
N ARG A 240 -35.65 -7.70 16.10
CA ARG A 240 -37.10 -7.60 15.85
C ARG A 240 -37.96 -8.10 17.03
N SER A 241 -37.35 -8.68 18.05
CA SER A 241 -38.03 -9.23 19.23
C SER A 241 -38.40 -8.19 20.31
N ALA A 242 -38.24 -6.89 20.07
CA ALA A 242 -38.66 -5.83 21.01
C ALA A 242 -39.99 -5.15 20.65
N TRP A 243 -40.74 -5.67 19.68
CA TRP A 243 -42.03 -5.11 19.23
C TRP A 243 -43.20 -6.06 19.54
N SER A 244 -43.18 -6.71 20.70
CA SER A 244 -44.33 -7.41 21.28
C SER A 244 -44.62 -6.89 22.67
#